data_AF-A0A2J0LB68-F1
#
_entry.id   AF-A0A2J0LB68-F1
#
_cell.length_a   1.000
_cell.length_b   1.000
_cell.length_c   1.000
_cell.angle_alpha   90.00
_cell.angle_beta   90.00
_cell.angle_gamma   90.00
#
_symmetry.space_group_name_H-M   'P 1'
#
loop_
_entity.id
_entity.type
_entity.pdbx_description
1 polymer ?
#
loop_
_entity_poly.entity_id
_entity_poly.type
_entity_poly.pdbx_seq_one_letter_code
_entity_poly.pdbx_strand_id
1 'polypeptide(L)'
;MGKITSALKKAAEERLGRIERIAQVRERDKVIIKKMRESKVDAGIITYFDPKAIISEQYKTLRTNLLSLNKGKPPKIIIITSSVPGEGKTVTGLNLSFVLAQAVNKPRVLFVDADL
;
A
#
# COMPACT_ATOMS: atom_id res chain seq x y z
N MET A 1 -25.92 25.58 31.80
CA MET A 1 -24.78 24.65 31.84
C MET A 1 -23.52 25.43 31.47
N GLY A 2 -22.46 25.43 32.28
CA GLY A 2 -21.31 26.34 32.09
C GLY A 2 -20.44 25.99 30.88
N LYS A 3 -19.76 26.99 30.30
CA LYS A 3 -18.85 26.84 29.14
C LYS A 3 -17.74 25.78 29.35
N ILE A 4 -17.30 25.61 30.60
CA ILE A 4 -16.28 24.61 30.98
C ILE A 4 -16.84 23.19 30.88
N THR A 5 -18.08 22.98 31.33
CA THR A 5 -18.72 21.66 31.30
C THR A 5 -18.94 21.16 29.88
N SER A 6 -19.33 22.04 28.95
CA SER A 6 -19.49 21.67 27.53
C SER A 6 -18.15 21.39 26.84
N ALA A 7 -17.10 22.15 27.18
CA ALA A 7 -15.75 21.90 26.67
C ALA A 7 -15.19 20.54 27.14
N LEU A 8 -15.40 20.19 28.41
CA LEU A 8 -14.99 18.89 28.96
C LEU A 8 -15.72 17.72 28.31
N LYS A 9 -17.03 17.85 28.05
CA LYS A 9 -17.81 16.81 27.37
C LYS A 9 -17.33 16.58 25.93
N LYS A 10 -17.08 17.67 25.18
CA LYS A 10 -16.53 17.60 23.82
C LYS A 10 -15.15 16.92 23.79
N ALA A 11 -14.26 17.29 24.72
CA ALA A 11 -12.94 16.67 24.82
C ALA A 11 -13.01 15.17 25.15
N ALA A 12 -13.99 14.75 25.98
CA ALA A 12 -14.22 13.33 26.29
C ALA A 12 -14.70 12.54 25.06
N GLU A 13 -15.63 13.10 24.28
CA GLU A 13 -16.12 12.49 23.03
C GLU A 13 -15.00 12.35 21.98
N GLU A 14 -14.18 13.39 21.79
CA GLU A 14 -13.02 13.34 20.90
C GLU A 14 -11.99 12.28 21.35
N ARG A 15 -11.77 12.14 22.66
CA ARG A 15 -10.89 11.12 23.23
C ARG A 15 -11.43 9.71 23.00
N LEU A 16 -12.74 9.49 23.18
CA LEU A 16 -13.38 8.21 22.93
C LEU A 16 -13.22 7.78 21.46
N GLY A 17 -13.50 8.71 20.53
CA GLY A 17 -13.34 8.46 19.09
C GLY A 17 -11.89 8.23 18.66
N ARG A 18 -10.89 8.70 19.42
CA ARG A 18 -9.48 8.34 19.20
C ARG A 18 -9.18 6.91 19.65
N ILE A 19 -9.71 6.50 20.80
CA ILE A 19 -9.54 5.14 21.33
C ILE A 19 -10.16 4.10 20.39
N GLU A 20 -11.37 4.37 19.89
CA GLU A 20 -12.04 3.49 18.92
C GLU A 20 -11.23 3.34 17.63
N ARG A 21 -10.68 4.44 17.09
CA ARG A 21 -9.79 4.40 15.93
C ARG A 21 -8.54 3.56 16.19
N ILE A 22 -7.90 3.70 17.35
CA ILE A 22 -6.73 2.89 17.72
C ILE A 22 -7.10 1.41 17.82
N ALA A 23 -8.24 1.07 18.41
CA ALA A 23 -8.72 -0.30 18.51
C ALA A 23 -8.97 -0.92 17.11
N GLN A 24 -9.60 -0.17 16.21
CA GLN A 24 -9.82 -0.60 14.82
C GLN A 24 -8.51 -0.82 14.05
N VAL A 25 -7.51 0.06 14.23
CA VAL A 25 -6.18 -0.12 13.63
C VAL A 25 -5.57 -1.44 14.11
N ARG A 26 -5.63 -1.73 15.42
CA ARG A 26 -5.11 -3.00 15.97
C ARG A 26 -5.81 -4.23 15.40
N GLU A 27 -7.12 -4.20 15.18
CA GLU A 27 -7.83 -5.31 14.55
C GLU A 27 -7.43 -5.51 13.08
N ARG A 28 -7.27 -4.41 12.33
CA ARG A 28 -6.75 -4.47 10.95
C ARG A 28 -5.35 -5.11 10.93
N ASP A 29 -4.47 -4.71 11.84
CA ASP A 29 -3.10 -5.25 11.91
C ASP A 29 -3.11 -6.75 12.19
N LYS A 30 -4.00 -7.25 13.06
CA LYS A 30 -4.16 -8.69 13.30
C LYS A 30 -4.54 -9.45 12.03
N VAL A 31 -5.46 -8.91 11.22
CA VAL A 31 -5.88 -9.51 9.96
C VAL A 31 -4.71 -9.57 8.96
N ILE A 32 -3.93 -8.48 8.87
CA ILE A 32 -2.75 -8.43 7.99
C ILE A 32 -1.70 -9.45 8.43
N ILE A 33 -1.38 -9.50 9.73
CA ILE A 33 -0.40 -10.46 10.29
C ILE A 33 -0.85 -11.90 10.04
N LYS A 34 -2.14 -12.21 10.24
CA LYS A 34 -2.69 -13.53 9.95
C LYS A 34 -2.51 -13.88 8.46
N LYS A 35 -2.88 -12.96 7.56
CA LYS A 35 -2.72 -13.14 6.11
C LYS A 35 -1.25 -13.35 5.73
N MET A 36 -0.31 -12.62 6.34
CA MET A 36 1.13 -12.78 6.11
C MET A 36 1.62 -14.17 6.54
N ARG A 37 1.16 -14.70 7.67
CA ARG A 37 1.54 -16.04 8.15
C ARG A 37 0.99 -17.18 7.32
N GLU A 38 -0.22 -17.01 6.78
CA GLU A 38 -0.92 -18.05 6.01
C GLU A 38 -0.54 -18.04 4.52
N SER A 39 0.03 -16.95 4.02
CA SER A 39 0.41 -16.79 2.61
C SER A 39 1.82 -17.32 2.34
N LYS A 40 2.04 -17.83 1.12
CA LYS A 40 3.38 -18.14 0.58
C LYS A 40 4.08 -16.94 -0.05
N VAL A 41 3.45 -15.77 -0.04
CA VAL A 41 4.00 -14.53 -0.62
C VAL A 41 4.94 -13.88 0.40
N ASP A 42 6.10 -13.41 -0.08
CA ASP A 42 7.08 -12.69 0.75
C ASP A 42 6.48 -11.43 1.40
N ALA A 43 6.71 -11.22 2.69
CA ALA A 43 6.15 -10.14 3.48
C ALA A 43 6.54 -8.73 2.97
N GLY A 44 7.64 -8.62 2.21
CA GLY A 44 8.06 -7.41 1.51
C GLY A 44 7.08 -6.96 0.42
N ILE A 45 6.14 -7.82 0.00
CA ILE A 45 5.09 -7.47 -0.96
C ILE A 45 3.91 -6.80 -0.24
N ILE A 46 4.18 -5.63 0.35
CA ILE A 46 3.22 -4.89 1.17
C ILE A 46 1.94 -4.52 0.41
N THR A 47 2.02 -4.28 -0.90
CA THR A 47 0.86 -3.97 -1.74
C THR A 47 -0.13 -5.13 -1.88
N TYR A 48 0.30 -6.36 -1.63
CA TYR A 48 -0.55 -7.54 -1.55
C TYR A 48 -1.18 -7.70 -0.16
N PHE A 49 -0.41 -7.49 0.91
CA PHE A 49 -0.87 -7.72 2.28
C PHE A 49 -1.66 -6.56 2.86
N ASP A 50 -1.15 -5.33 2.69
CA ASP A 50 -1.78 -4.11 3.17
C ASP A 50 -1.87 -3.04 2.06
N PRO A 51 -2.89 -3.13 1.18
CA PRO A 51 -3.11 -2.15 0.12
C PRO A 51 -3.42 -0.73 0.64
N LYS A 52 -3.72 -0.56 1.93
CA LYS A 52 -4.02 0.72 2.57
C LYS A 52 -2.84 1.24 3.41
N ALA A 53 -1.68 0.60 3.35
CA ALA A 53 -0.46 1.11 3.98
C ALA A 53 0.04 2.37 3.28
N ILE A 54 0.73 3.24 4.02
CA ILE A 54 1.36 4.45 3.45
C ILE A 54 2.34 4.09 2.34
N ILE A 55 3.12 3.02 2.52
CA ILE A 55 4.07 2.53 1.51
C ILE A 55 3.33 2.05 0.25
N SER A 56 2.18 1.38 0.41
CA SER A 56 1.36 0.96 -0.72
C SER A 56 0.82 2.15 -1.53
N GLU A 57 0.51 3.28 -0.89
CA GLU A 57 0.17 4.52 -1.61
C GLU A 57 1.34 5.07 -2.42
N GLN A 58 2.59 4.93 -1.97
CA GLN A 58 3.76 5.34 -2.76
C GLN A 58 3.87 4.53 -4.06
N TYR A 59 3.63 3.21 -4.01
CA TYR A 59 3.57 2.39 -5.22
C TYR A 59 2.41 2.77 -6.15
N LYS A 60 1.24 3.12 -5.61
CA LYS A 60 0.11 3.61 -6.42
C LYS A 60 0.44 4.94 -7.10
N THR A 61 1.14 5.84 -6.41
CA THR A 61 1.65 7.09 -7.00
C THR A 61 2.65 6.79 -8.12
N LEU A 62 3.61 5.90 -7.90
CA LEU A 62 4.57 5.48 -8.93
C LEU A 62 3.85 4.92 -10.17
N ARG A 63 2.87 4.03 -9.98
CA ARG A 63 2.02 3.52 -11.06
C ARG A 63 1.34 4.66 -11.83
N THR A 64 0.69 5.59 -11.14
CA THR A 64 0.00 6.71 -11.77
C THR A 64 0.96 7.55 -12.61
N ASN A 65 2.15 7.84 -12.08
CA ASN A 65 3.19 8.58 -12.80
C ASN A 65 3.62 7.83 -14.06
N LEU A 66 3.92 6.52 -13.96
CA LEU A 66 4.33 5.69 -15.10
C LEU A 66 3.27 5.63 -16.21
N LEU A 67 2.00 5.44 -15.85
CA LEU A 67 0.90 5.41 -16.82
C LEU A 67 0.61 6.78 -17.44
N SER A 68 1.04 7.86 -16.79
CA SER A 68 0.85 9.24 -17.26
C SER A 68 1.99 9.75 -18.15
N LEU A 69 3.13 9.06 -18.20
CA LEU A 69 4.32 9.48 -18.97
C LEU A 69 4.03 9.72 -20.45
N ASN A 70 3.12 8.94 -21.05
CA ASN A 70 2.79 9.08 -22.46
C ASN A 70 1.26 9.01 -22.66
N LYS A 71 0.65 10.19 -22.78
CA LYS A 71 -0.80 10.34 -22.93
C LYS A 71 -1.29 9.56 -24.15
N GLY A 72 -2.16 8.58 -23.91
CA GLY A 72 -2.76 7.72 -24.93
C GLY A 72 -1.97 6.46 -25.29
N LYS A 73 -0.68 6.36 -24.90
CA LYS A 73 0.16 5.17 -25.14
C LYS A 73 0.99 4.84 -23.90
N PRO A 74 0.36 4.39 -22.81
CA PRO A 74 1.10 4.03 -21.60
C PRO A 74 2.13 2.91 -21.90
N PRO A 75 3.28 2.89 -21.19
CA PRO A 75 4.30 1.89 -21.38
C PRO A 75 3.74 0.48 -21.15
N LYS A 76 4.02 -0.43 -22.08
CA LYS A 76 3.62 -1.85 -21.97
C LYS A 76 4.72 -2.75 -21.43
N ILE A 77 5.97 -2.31 -21.55
CA ILE A 77 7.18 -3.02 -21.10
C ILE A 77 7.95 -2.04 -20.22
N ILE A 78 8.30 -2.49 -19.02
CA ILE A 78 9.02 -1.71 -18.02
C ILE A 78 10.17 -2.58 -17.52
N ILE A 79 11.40 -2.07 -17.62
CA ILE A 79 12.58 -2.70 -17.03
C ILE A 79 12.85 -2.04 -15.68
N ILE A 80 13.13 -2.85 -14.67
CA ILE A 80 13.50 -2.39 -13.33
C ILE A 80 14.91 -2.89 -13.06
N THR A 81 15.81 -1.95 -12.80
CA THR A 81 17.23 -2.23 -12.57
C THR A 81 17.74 -1.37 -11.42
N SER A 82 18.90 -1.73 -10.89
CA SER A 82 19.60 -1.03 -9.82
C SER A 82 21.06 -0.85 -10.20
N SER A 83 21.72 0.13 -9.59
CA SER A 83 23.14 0.39 -9.81
C SER A 83 24.02 -0.63 -9.09
N VAL A 84 23.53 -1.16 -7.95
CA VAL A 84 24.21 -2.18 -7.15
C VAL A 84 23.24 -3.28 -6.68
N PRO A 85 23.75 -4.45 -6.25
CA PRO A 85 22.93 -5.48 -5.61
C PRO A 85 22.30 -4.97 -4.30
N GLY A 86 21.11 -5.48 -3.96
CA GLY A 86 20.47 -5.18 -2.67
C GLY A 86 19.64 -3.89 -2.60
N GLU A 87 19.57 -3.06 -3.65
CA GLU A 87 18.76 -1.83 -3.65
C GLU A 87 17.23 -2.06 -3.69
N GLY A 88 16.79 -3.32 -3.67
CA GLY A 88 15.36 -3.66 -3.63
C GLY A 88 14.67 -3.62 -4.99
N LYS A 89 15.41 -3.82 -6.11
CA LYS A 89 14.84 -3.92 -7.47
C LYS A 89 13.71 -4.96 -7.57
N THR A 90 13.90 -6.15 -7.01
CA THR A 90 12.92 -7.24 -7.03
C THR A 90 11.67 -6.90 -6.19
N VAL A 91 11.85 -6.40 -4.98
CA VAL A 91 10.75 -5.99 -4.08
C VAL A 91 9.94 -4.86 -4.71
N THR A 92 10.62 -3.86 -5.27
CA THR A 92 10.00 -2.74 -5.98
C THR A 92 9.21 -3.22 -7.20
N GLY A 93 9.78 -4.12 -7.99
CA GLY A 93 9.13 -4.66 -9.17
C GLY A 93 7.87 -5.44 -8.85
N LEU A 94 7.92 -6.35 -7.89
CA LEU A 94 6.75 -7.13 -7.50
C LEU A 94 5.64 -6.23 -6.92
N ASN A 95 5.96 -5.29 -6.03
CA ASN A 95 4.97 -4.35 -5.49
C ASN A 95 4.34 -3.46 -6.58
N LEU A 96 5.16 -2.99 -7.53
CA LEU A 96 4.67 -2.21 -8.67
C LEU A 96 3.74 -3.05 -9.55
N SER A 97 4.08 -4.31 -9.84
CA SER A 97 3.24 -5.22 -10.61
C SER A 97 1.89 -5.47 -9.95
N PHE A 98 1.85 -5.62 -8.61
CA PHE A 98 0.59 -5.78 -7.88
C PHE A 98 -0.30 -4.55 -8.02
N VAL A 99 0.22 -3.34 -7.83
CA VAL A 99 -0.60 -2.12 -7.99
C VAL A 99 -1.01 -1.88 -9.44
N LEU A 100 -0.18 -2.26 -10.41
CA LEU A 100 -0.54 -2.21 -11.84
C LEU A 100 -1.73 -3.13 -12.12
N ALA A 101 -1.69 -4.37 -11.64
CA ALA A 101 -2.78 -5.34 -11.82
C ALA A 101 -4.09 -4.91 -11.13
N GLN A 102 -3.99 -4.17 -10.03
CA GLN A 102 -5.13 -3.62 -9.29
C GLN A 102 -5.69 -2.31 -9.89
N ALA A 103 -5.18 -1.84 -11.04
CA ALA A 103 -5.75 -0.66 -11.69
C ALA A 103 -7.23 -0.88 -12.07
N VAL A 104 -7.98 0.22 -12.22
CA VAL A 104 -9.45 0.19 -12.45
C VAL A 104 -9.83 -0.63 -13.68
N ASN A 105 -9.01 -0.56 -14.73
CA ASN A 105 -9.19 -1.32 -15.97
C ASN A 105 -8.73 -2.79 -15.89
N LYS A 106 -8.28 -3.26 -14.72
CA LYS A 106 -7.81 -4.63 -14.43
C LYS A 106 -6.88 -5.18 -15.52
N PRO A 107 -5.74 -4.51 -15.78
CA PRO A 107 -4.84 -4.95 -16.83
C PRO A 107 -4.21 -6.30 -16.48
N ARG A 108 -3.94 -7.10 -17.51
CA ARG A 108 -3.11 -8.30 -17.36
C ARG A 108 -1.64 -7.86 -17.23
N VAL A 109 -1.00 -8.23 -16.14
CA VAL A 109 0.40 -7.90 -15.84
C VAL A 109 1.18 -9.20 -15.75
N LEU A 110 2.30 -9.25 -16.47
CA LEU A 110 3.29 -10.32 -16.38
C LEU A 110 4.55 -9.75 -15.73
N PHE A 111 5.02 -10.36 -14.65
CA PHE A 111 6.34 -10.11 -14.11
C PHE A 111 7.27 -11.21 -14.61
N VAL A 112 8.43 -10.82 -15.13
CA VAL A 112 9.46 -11.74 -15.63
C VAL A 112 10.70 -11.53 -14.78
N ASP A 113 11.18 -12.59 -14.14
CA ASP A 113 12.49 -12.59 -13.52
C ASP A 113 13.55 -12.79 -14.61
N ALA A 114 14.40 -11.79 -14.78
CA ALA A 114 15.42 -11.72 -15.84
C ALA A 114 16.84 -11.60 -15.25
N ASP A 115 16.99 -11.85 -13.94
CA ASP A 115 18.28 -11.94 -13.24
C ASP A 115 18.66 -13.44 -13.19
N LEU A 116 19.55 -13.88 -14.08
CA LEU A 116 19.93 -15.29 -14.28
C LEU A 116 21.18 -15.69 -13.48
#